data_AF-A0AAJ0CH44-F1
#
_entry.id   AF-A0AAJ0CH44-F1
#
_cell.length_a   1.000
_cell.length_b   1.000
_cell.length_c   1.000
_cell.angle_alpha   90.00
_cell.angle_beta   90.00
_cell.angle_gamma   90.00
#
_symmetry.space_group_name_H-M   'P 1'
#
loop_
_entity.id
_entity.type
_entity.pdbx_description
1 polymer ?
#
loop_
_entity_poly.entity_id
_entity_poly.type
_entity_poly.pdbx_seq_one_letter_code
_entity_poly.pdbx_strand_id
1 'polypeptide(L)'
;MQVSLVLLSWVLGFAELPPAAARHPPWHAVARDTEVPSDCVGTNYSAADAGTFHCGDWRLGPKDLPRAAAQGSSEDYESKVMGCILAGYDRLGGMTAGGLISNFTVKVNGYWRYPKADGFSAKPNGKADTETKTLKKNDYVDRFGSEAGYFLAPAGTLYKQRSIPPSNLNTQSPEGAKHPNFFGYRVNEPFSVTAGGIAPWFGQPGGGEQFHTTASGNISDLIKTGKLVRVQARELWDSGKLKCMSDGKKEPAPEPAPEPPKRRPLPWPGTGIDHTGVED
;
A
#
# COMPACT_ATOMS: atom_id res chain seq x y z
N MET A 1 53.53 -9.04 82.85
CA MET A 1 54.26 -7.76 82.63
C MET A 1 53.42 -6.91 81.69
N GLN A 2 53.31 -5.61 82.00
CA GLN A 2 52.65 -4.54 81.24
C GLN A 2 52.93 -4.61 79.73
N VAL A 3 52.02 -4.10 78.89
CA VAL A 3 51.98 -2.70 78.44
C VAL A 3 50.65 -2.43 77.73
N SER A 4 49.95 -1.39 78.18
CA SER A 4 48.82 -0.76 77.48
C SER A 4 49.31 -0.01 76.25
N LEU A 5 48.60 -0.09 75.13
CA LEU A 5 48.67 0.93 74.08
C LEU A 5 47.25 1.35 73.66
N VAL A 6 46.91 2.58 74.03
CA VAL A 6 45.78 3.33 73.49
C VAL A 6 46.25 3.93 72.16
N LEU A 7 45.53 3.67 71.07
CA LEU A 7 45.67 4.41 69.83
C LEU A 7 44.32 5.00 69.44
N LEU A 8 44.22 6.32 69.63
CA LEU A 8 43.25 7.16 68.93
C LEU A 8 43.52 7.06 67.43
N SER A 9 42.49 6.86 66.62
CA SER A 9 42.54 7.13 65.19
C SER A 9 41.35 8.00 64.78
N TRP A 10 41.72 9.06 64.07
CA TRP A 10 40.89 10.15 63.62
C TRP A 10 39.95 9.68 62.51
N VAL A 11 38.67 10.05 62.59
CA VAL A 11 37.76 9.97 61.45
C VAL A 11 38.03 11.18 60.57
N LEU A 12 38.80 11.00 59.51
CA LEU A 12 38.88 11.96 58.42
C LEU A 12 37.56 11.91 57.64
N GLY A 13 36.79 13.00 57.70
CA GLY A 13 35.63 13.19 56.83
C GLY A 13 36.09 13.31 55.39
N PHE A 14 35.72 12.32 54.56
CA PHE A 14 35.78 12.46 53.11
C PHE A 14 34.62 13.35 52.67
N ALA A 15 34.94 14.57 52.26
CA ALA A 15 34.02 15.37 51.45
C ALA A 15 33.98 14.74 50.04
N GLU A 16 32.87 14.11 49.69
CA GLU A 16 32.60 13.69 48.31
C GLU A 16 32.49 14.95 47.43
N LEU A 17 33.41 15.10 46.49
CA LEU A 17 33.26 16.05 45.40
C LEU A 17 32.14 15.56 44.47
N PRO A 18 31.25 16.44 44.00
CA PRO A 18 30.25 16.06 43.01
C PRO A 18 30.96 15.57 41.73
N PRO A 19 30.37 14.59 41.01
CA PRO A 19 30.96 14.06 39.79
C PRO A 19 31.14 15.19 38.78
N ALA A 20 32.34 15.26 38.21
CA ALA A 20 32.65 16.17 37.11
C ALA A 20 31.63 15.93 35.97
N ALA A 21 30.85 16.97 35.65
CA ALA A 21 29.97 16.94 34.49
C ALA A 21 30.80 16.63 33.24
N ALA A 22 30.51 15.49 32.62
CA ALA A 22 31.08 15.12 31.34
C ALA A 22 30.76 16.23 30.33
N ARG A 23 31.80 16.96 29.91
CA ARG A 23 31.68 17.94 28.83
C ARG A 23 31.39 17.16 27.55
N HIS A 24 30.15 17.25 27.06
CA HIS A 24 29.82 16.80 25.72
C HIS A 24 30.77 17.50 24.72
N PRO A 25 31.32 16.78 23.73
CA PRO A 25 32.08 17.43 22.66
C PRO A 25 31.21 18.51 22.01
N PRO A 26 31.82 19.61 21.51
CA PRO A 26 31.06 20.65 20.83
C PRO A 26 30.22 20.01 19.73
N TRP A 27 28.97 20.47 19.62
CA TRP A 27 28.01 20.05 18.63
C TRP A 27 28.63 20.12 17.23
N HIS A 28 29.23 19.02 16.78
CA HIS A 28 29.37 18.79 15.35
C HIS A 28 27.94 18.67 14.86
N ALA A 29 27.51 19.67 14.09
CA ALA A 29 26.34 19.57 13.26
C ALA A 29 26.43 18.24 12.52
N VAL A 30 25.61 17.27 12.93
CA VAL A 30 25.35 16.09 12.12
C VAL A 30 24.77 16.64 10.83
N ALA A 31 25.47 16.41 9.72
CA ALA A 31 25.06 16.88 8.41
C ALA A 31 23.58 16.56 8.16
N ARG A 32 22.82 17.56 7.73
CA ARG A 32 21.46 17.37 7.20
C ARG A 32 21.55 16.75 5.81
N ASP A 33 21.97 15.51 5.70
CA ASP A 33 22.10 14.83 4.40
C ASP A 33 21.19 13.58 4.34
N THR A 34 19.89 13.80 4.42
CA THR A 34 18.99 12.98 3.60
C THR A 34 18.20 13.94 2.73
N GLU A 35 18.81 14.29 1.59
CA GLU A 35 18.07 14.95 0.52
C GLU A 35 16.87 14.08 0.20
N VAL A 36 15.66 14.66 0.26
CA VAL A 36 14.44 13.94 -0.06
C VAL A 36 14.54 13.50 -1.53
N PRO A 37 14.41 12.20 -1.83
CA PRO A 37 14.45 11.72 -3.21
C PRO A 37 13.47 12.49 -4.09
N SER A 38 13.86 12.80 -5.32
CA SER A 38 13.08 13.66 -6.23
C SER A 38 11.65 13.15 -6.49
N ASP A 39 11.44 11.83 -6.47
CA ASP A 39 10.14 11.15 -6.61
C ASP A 39 9.29 11.20 -5.33
N CYS A 40 9.91 11.54 -4.20
CA CYS A 40 9.30 11.65 -2.88
C CYS A 40 9.04 13.09 -2.42
N VAL A 41 9.31 14.09 -3.27
CA VAL A 41 9.00 15.49 -2.95
C VAL A 41 7.50 15.66 -2.69
N GLY A 42 7.17 16.31 -1.57
CA GLY A 42 5.79 16.56 -1.14
C GLY A 42 5.15 15.44 -0.31
N THR A 43 5.92 14.42 0.07
CA THR A 43 5.51 13.39 1.05
C THR A 43 6.06 13.70 2.44
N ASN A 44 5.69 12.90 3.44
CA ASN A 44 6.35 12.91 4.74
C ASN A 44 7.53 11.92 4.73
N TYR A 45 8.52 12.19 3.88
CA TYR A 45 9.63 11.26 3.65
C TYR A 45 10.40 10.94 4.94
N SER A 46 10.66 9.65 5.16
CA SER A 46 11.46 9.13 6.26
C SER A 46 12.46 8.12 5.72
N ALA A 47 13.75 8.43 5.81
CA ALA A 47 14.80 7.50 5.40
C ALA A 47 14.79 6.21 6.24
N ALA A 48 14.40 6.31 7.52
CA ALA A 48 14.26 5.15 8.41
C ALA A 48 13.15 4.19 7.94
N ASP A 49 12.07 4.74 7.39
CA ASP A 49 10.92 3.96 6.96
C ASP A 49 10.93 3.64 5.46
N ALA A 50 11.89 4.16 4.68
CA ALA A 50 12.00 3.94 3.23
C ALA A 50 12.32 2.49 2.84
N GLY A 51 12.66 1.64 3.82
CA GLY A 51 12.71 0.17 3.67
C GLY A 51 11.33 -0.50 3.73
N THR A 52 10.36 0.12 4.41
CA THR A 52 9.06 -0.46 4.74
C THR A 52 7.94 0.12 3.89
N PHE A 53 7.96 1.43 3.65
CA PHE A 53 6.93 2.16 2.91
C PHE A 53 7.50 2.88 1.70
N HIS A 54 6.68 3.06 0.67
CA HIS A 54 7.08 3.86 -0.48
C HIS A 54 7.33 5.31 -0.04
N CYS A 55 8.48 5.86 -0.43
CA CYS A 55 9.00 7.14 0.08
C CYS A 55 9.09 7.24 1.62
N GLY A 56 9.13 6.12 2.34
CA GLY A 56 9.10 6.13 3.81
C GLY A 56 7.83 6.74 4.42
N ASP A 57 6.78 6.93 3.62
CA ASP A 57 5.51 7.51 4.07
C ASP A 57 4.47 6.39 4.12
N TRP A 58 4.05 6.01 5.33
CA TRP A 58 3.09 4.91 5.53
C TRP A 58 1.79 5.08 4.73
N ARG A 59 1.40 6.31 4.41
CA ARG A 59 0.22 6.60 3.58
C ARG A 59 0.37 6.01 2.18
N LEU A 60 1.58 5.98 1.66
CA LEU A 60 1.85 5.50 0.30
C LEU A 60 1.91 3.99 0.19
N GLY A 61 1.67 3.22 1.25
CA GLY A 61 1.64 1.76 1.19
C GLY A 61 3.04 1.13 1.35
N PRO A 62 3.13 -0.22 1.38
CA PRO A 62 4.39 -0.93 1.55
C PRO A 62 5.37 -0.61 0.42
N LYS A 63 6.67 -0.57 0.68
CA LYS A 63 7.69 -0.27 -0.34
C LYS A 63 7.52 -1.14 -1.58
N ASP A 64 7.44 -2.44 -1.35
CA ASP A 64 7.22 -3.44 -2.38
C ASP A 64 5.76 -3.86 -2.38
N LEU A 65 5.11 -3.79 -3.55
CA LEU A 65 3.79 -4.36 -3.72
C LEU A 65 3.91 -5.87 -3.87
N PRO A 66 3.04 -6.67 -3.23
CA PRO A 66 2.92 -8.08 -3.52
C PRO A 66 2.57 -8.24 -5.01
N ARG A 67 3.50 -8.73 -5.82
CA ARG A 67 3.24 -9.05 -7.23
C ARG A 67 2.95 -10.54 -7.34
N ALA A 68 2.18 -10.92 -8.37
CA ALA A 68 2.04 -12.32 -8.73
C ALA A 68 3.44 -12.88 -8.84
N ALA A 69 3.77 -13.86 -7.99
CA ALA A 69 5.07 -14.46 -8.04
C ALA A 69 5.21 -15.10 -9.43
N ALA A 70 6.00 -14.47 -10.30
CA ALA A 70 6.38 -15.06 -11.58
C ALA A 70 7.09 -16.42 -11.38
N GLN A 71 7.49 -16.74 -10.14
CA GLN A 71 8.33 -17.87 -9.75
C GLN A 71 8.01 -18.44 -8.36
N GLY A 72 6.79 -18.23 -7.84
CA GLY A 72 6.38 -18.86 -6.58
C GLY A 72 6.18 -20.36 -6.77
N SER A 73 6.52 -21.18 -5.76
CA SER A 73 6.13 -22.60 -5.76
C SER A 73 4.62 -22.71 -6.00
N SER A 74 4.17 -23.87 -6.51
CA SER A 74 2.74 -24.16 -6.71
C SER A 74 1.88 -23.95 -5.44
N GLU A 75 2.50 -23.81 -4.27
CA GLU A 75 1.87 -23.75 -2.96
C GLU A 75 1.77 -22.34 -2.34
N ASP A 76 2.40 -21.30 -2.90
CA ASP A 76 2.26 -19.93 -2.36
C ASP A 76 0.96 -19.26 -2.82
N TYR A 77 -0.16 -19.69 -2.24
CA TYR A 77 -1.49 -19.18 -2.56
C TYR A 77 -1.68 -17.71 -2.16
N GLU A 78 -1.04 -17.22 -1.09
CA GLU A 78 -1.16 -15.81 -0.68
C GLU A 78 -0.62 -14.88 -1.76
N SER A 79 0.58 -15.16 -2.28
CA SER A 79 1.19 -14.39 -3.36
C SER A 79 0.40 -14.46 -4.65
N LYS A 80 -0.21 -15.62 -4.94
CA LYS A 80 -1.09 -15.83 -6.09
C LYS A 80 -2.36 -14.98 -6.00
N VAL A 81 -3.04 -14.99 -4.84
CA VAL A 81 -4.23 -14.16 -4.61
C VAL A 81 -3.88 -12.67 -4.67
N MET A 82 -2.78 -12.24 -4.04
CA MET A 82 -2.40 -10.82 -4.08
C MET A 82 -1.98 -10.37 -5.46
N GLY A 83 -1.21 -11.18 -6.19
CA GLY A 83 -0.84 -10.90 -7.57
C GLY A 83 -2.03 -10.74 -8.49
N CYS A 84 -3.04 -11.59 -8.30
CA CYS A 84 -4.32 -11.50 -9.00
C CYS A 84 -5.04 -10.18 -8.72
N ILE A 85 -5.20 -9.83 -7.44
CA ILE A 85 -5.96 -8.65 -7.02
C ILE A 85 -5.24 -7.35 -7.39
N LEU A 86 -3.91 -7.34 -7.35
CA LEU A 86 -3.09 -6.16 -7.67
C LEU A 86 -2.76 -6.04 -9.16
N ALA A 87 -3.33 -6.88 -10.02
CA ALA A 87 -3.14 -6.81 -11.47
C ALA A 87 -3.53 -5.44 -12.02
N GLY A 88 -2.57 -4.80 -12.70
CA GLY A 88 -2.72 -3.46 -13.28
C GLY A 88 -2.95 -2.34 -12.27
N TYR A 89 -2.63 -2.52 -10.99
CA TYR A 89 -2.70 -1.46 -9.99
C TYR A 89 -1.49 -0.52 -10.11
N ASP A 90 -1.76 0.72 -10.51
CA ASP A 90 -0.81 1.83 -10.37
C ASP A 90 -1.05 2.53 -9.04
N ARG A 91 -0.12 2.36 -8.09
CA ARG A 91 -0.18 2.94 -6.74
C ARG A 91 -0.47 4.45 -6.75
N LEU A 92 0.07 5.19 -7.71
CA LEU A 92 -0.01 6.65 -7.75
C LEU A 92 -1.04 7.16 -8.77
N GLY A 93 -1.61 6.27 -9.58
CA GLY A 93 -2.63 6.62 -10.59
C GLY A 93 -2.14 7.69 -11.57
N GLY A 94 -0.88 7.59 -12.02
CA GLY A 94 -0.22 8.55 -12.88
C GLY A 94 0.23 9.87 -12.22
N MET A 95 0.05 10.02 -10.90
CA MET A 95 0.50 11.21 -10.15
C MET A 95 1.92 11.02 -9.58
N THR A 96 2.52 12.11 -9.09
CA THR A 96 3.66 12.02 -8.17
C THR A 96 3.19 11.60 -6.78
N ALA A 97 4.11 11.09 -5.95
CA ALA A 97 3.79 10.71 -4.57
C ALA A 97 3.24 11.89 -3.76
N GLY A 98 3.89 13.06 -3.83
CA GLY A 98 3.39 14.28 -3.21
C GLY A 98 2.07 14.77 -3.79
N GLY A 99 1.83 14.57 -5.09
CA GLY A 99 0.56 14.89 -5.75
C GLY A 99 -0.62 14.09 -5.18
N LEU A 100 -0.43 12.78 -4.99
CA LEU A 100 -1.44 11.91 -4.38
C LEU A 100 -1.75 12.35 -2.94
N ILE A 101 -0.71 12.61 -2.13
CA ILE A 101 -0.89 13.09 -0.75
C ILE A 101 -1.62 14.43 -0.72
N SER A 102 -1.22 15.39 -1.54
CA SER A 102 -1.83 16.73 -1.60
C SER A 102 -3.32 16.67 -2.01
N ASN A 103 -3.66 15.82 -2.98
CA ASN A 103 -5.02 15.71 -3.50
C ASN A 103 -5.97 15.00 -2.53
N PHE A 104 -5.49 13.96 -1.85
CA PHE A 104 -6.34 13.03 -1.13
C PHE A 104 -6.17 13.02 0.38
N THR A 105 -5.36 13.89 0.96
CA THR A 105 -5.23 14.00 2.42
C THR A 105 -5.69 15.36 2.95
N VAL A 106 -6.08 15.38 4.22
CA VAL A 106 -6.35 16.60 4.98
C VAL A 106 -5.01 17.14 5.47
N LYS A 107 -4.63 18.35 5.04
CA LYS A 107 -3.31 18.94 5.31
C LYS A 107 -2.91 18.98 6.79
N VAL A 108 -3.89 19.19 7.69
CA VAL A 108 -3.61 19.39 9.12
C VAL A 108 -3.25 18.11 9.86
N ASN A 109 -3.84 16.96 9.50
CA ASN A 109 -3.66 15.70 10.24
C ASN A 109 -3.20 14.54 9.35
N GLY A 110 -3.07 14.76 8.05
CA GLY A 110 -2.63 13.75 7.08
C GLY A 110 -3.65 12.64 6.81
N TYR A 111 -4.87 12.73 7.33
CA TYR A 111 -5.90 11.71 7.12
C TYR A 111 -6.43 11.73 5.69
N TRP A 112 -6.76 10.55 5.19
CA TRP A 112 -7.40 10.41 3.89
C TRP A 112 -8.74 11.13 3.83
N ARG A 113 -8.95 11.87 2.75
CA ARG A 113 -10.22 12.44 2.34
C ARG A 113 -10.95 11.38 1.54
N TYR A 114 -11.90 10.71 2.18
CA TYR A 114 -12.74 9.73 1.52
C TYR A 114 -13.83 10.40 0.66
N PRO A 115 -14.34 9.70 -0.37
CA PRO A 115 -15.42 10.20 -1.21
C PRO A 115 -16.71 10.40 -0.40
N LYS A 116 -17.61 11.23 -0.91
CA LYS A 116 -18.97 11.36 -0.37
C LYS A 116 -19.76 10.06 -0.55
N ALA A 117 -20.88 9.97 0.17
CA ALA A 117 -21.85 8.87 0.04
C ALA A 117 -21.20 7.48 0.12
N ASP A 118 -20.28 7.32 1.07
CA ASP A 118 -19.61 6.05 1.36
C ASP A 118 -18.85 5.45 0.16
N GLY A 119 -18.48 6.29 -0.81
CA GLY A 119 -17.78 5.87 -2.02
C GLY A 119 -18.62 5.13 -3.04
N PHE A 120 -19.94 5.10 -2.87
CA PHE A 120 -20.83 4.58 -3.91
C PHE A 120 -20.85 5.51 -5.13
N SER A 121 -20.87 4.92 -6.32
CA SER A 121 -21.14 5.61 -7.57
C SER A 121 -22.47 6.35 -7.51
N ALA A 122 -22.57 7.49 -8.16
CA ALA A 122 -23.78 8.29 -8.16
C ALA A 122 -24.67 8.00 -9.38
N LYS A 123 -25.98 8.00 -9.17
CA LYS A 123 -26.99 8.11 -10.23
C LYS A 123 -26.90 9.50 -10.90
N PRO A 124 -27.53 9.71 -12.08
CA PRO A 124 -27.58 11.02 -12.73
C PRO A 124 -28.16 12.14 -11.85
N ASN A 125 -28.98 11.82 -10.85
CA ASN A 125 -29.54 12.77 -9.88
C ASN A 125 -28.60 13.07 -8.69
N GLY A 126 -27.37 12.58 -8.70
CA GLY A 126 -26.36 12.81 -7.67
C GLY A 126 -26.50 11.98 -6.39
N LYS A 127 -27.53 11.13 -6.27
CA LYS A 127 -27.67 10.19 -5.15
C LYS A 127 -26.82 8.96 -5.37
N ALA A 128 -26.41 8.31 -4.28
CA ALA A 128 -25.74 7.01 -4.35
C ALA A 128 -26.59 5.99 -5.12
N ASP A 129 -25.94 5.24 -6.00
CA ASP A 129 -26.52 4.13 -6.73
C ASP A 129 -26.35 2.85 -5.92
N THR A 130 -27.30 2.63 -5.02
CA THR A 130 -27.30 1.49 -4.10
C THR A 130 -28.62 0.73 -4.11
N GLU A 131 -28.51 -0.53 -3.72
CA GLU A 131 -29.63 -1.44 -3.50
C GLU A 131 -29.39 -2.31 -2.26
N THR A 132 -30.46 -2.85 -1.68
CA THR A 132 -30.33 -3.89 -0.66
C THR A 132 -30.10 -5.23 -1.36
N LYS A 133 -28.99 -5.89 -1.04
CA LYS A 133 -28.63 -7.21 -1.56
C LYS A 133 -28.50 -8.19 -0.41
N THR A 134 -28.91 -9.44 -0.62
CA THR A 134 -28.64 -10.52 0.33
C THR A 134 -27.43 -11.31 -0.16
N LEU A 135 -26.37 -11.33 0.63
CA LEU A 135 -25.27 -12.26 0.42
C LEU A 135 -25.74 -13.64 0.86
N LYS A 136 -25.62 -14.63 -0.03
CA LYS A 136 -26.13 -15.99 0.16
C LYS A 136 -25.03 -16.88 0.71
N LYS A 137 -25.44 -17.99 1.34
CA LYS A 137 -24.51 -19.03 1.79
C LYS A 137 -23.60 -19.46 0.63
N ASN A 138 -22.31 -19.55 0.91
CA ASN A 138 -21.21 -19.85 -0.01
C ASN A 138 -20.85 -18.75 -1.02
N ASP A 139 -21.38 -17.54 -0.87
CA ASP A 139 -20.77 -16.37 -1.51
C ASP A 139 -19.39 -16.11 -0.89
N TYR A 140 -18.42 -15.71 -1.72
CA TYR A 140 -17.08 -15.35 -1.30
C TYR A 140 -16.89 -13.83 -1.40
N VAL A 141 -16.40 -13.25 -0.32
CA VAL A 141 -16.14 -11.81 -0.18
C VAL A 141 -14.77 -11.60 0.44
N ASP A 142 -14.18 -10.44 0.20
CA ASP A 142 -12.89 -10.10 0.79
C ASP A 142 -12.83 -8.62 1.21
N ARG A 143 -11.76 -8.27 1.94
CA ARG A 143 -11.52 -6.90 2.41
C ARG A 143 -10.04 -6.62 2.55
N PHE A 144 -9.68 -5.35 2.30
CA PHE A 144 -8.45 -4.75 2.79
C PHE A 144 -8.74 -3.81 3.97
N GLY A 145 -8.28 -4.13 5.18
CA GLY A 145 -8.57 -3.35 6.38
C GLY A 145 -8.95 -4.21 7.58
N SER A 146 -8.86 -3.59 8.78
CA SER A 146 -9.35 -4.17 10.03
C SER A 146 -10.82 -4.59 9.94
N GLU A 147 -11.15 -5.65 10.69
CA GLU A 147 -12.49 -6.22 10.82
C GLU A 147 -13.43 -5.38 11.69
N ALA A 148 -12.94 -4.31 12.32
CA ALA A 148 -13.79 -3.28 12.90
C ALA A 148 -14.54 -2.44 11.83
N GLY A 149 -14.18 -2.60 10.54
CA GLY A 149 -14.84 -1.92 9.42
C GLY A 149 -16.16 -2.55 8.97
N TYR A 150 -16.75 -1.94 7.93
CA TYR A 150 -18.10 -2.28 7.43
C TYR A 150 -18.16 -2.53 5.91
N PHE A 151 -17.04 -2.49 5.18
CA PHE A 151 -17.04 -2.66 3.73
C PHE A 151 -16.41 -3.99 3.31
N LEU A 152 -17.08 -4.72 2.43
CA LEU A 152 -16.56 -5.89 1.74
C LEU A 152 -16.63 -5.64 0.23
N ALA A 153 -15.96 -6.45 -0.56
CA ALA A 153 -16.19 -6.57 -2.00
C ALA A 153 -16.40 -8.04 -2.37
N PRO A 154 -16.97 -8.35 -3.55
CA PRO A 154 -16.86 -9.68 -4.12
C PRO A 154 -15.40 -10.13 -4.14
N ALA A 155 -15.15 -11.37 -3.74
CA ALA A 155 -13.80 -11.93 -3.70
C ALA A 155 -13.08 -11.75 -5.05
N GLY A 156 -11.83 -11.30 -4.99
CA GLY A 156 -10.99 -11.10 -6.17
C GLY A 156 -11.31 -9.84 -6.98
N THR A 157 -12.15 -8.93 -6.48
CA THR A 157 -12.27 -7.58 -7.05
C THR A 157 -10.88 -6.93 -7.12
N LEU A 158 -10.49 -6.40 -8.27
CA LEU A 158 -9.14 -5.82 -8.43
C LEU A 158 -8.95 -4.62 -7.50
N TYR A 159 -7.74 -4.40 -7.00
CA TYR A 159 -7.45 -3.29 -6.08
C TYR A 159 -7.78 -1.93 -6.71
N LYS A 160 -7.44 -1.74 -7.99
CA LYS A 160 -7.82 -0.54 -8.77
C LYS A 160 -9.34 -0.32 -8.91
N GLN A 161 -10.13 -1.38 -8.74
CA GLN A 161 -11.59 -1.31 -8.79
C GLN A 161 -12.21 -0.93 -7.43
N ARG A 162 -11.41 -0.89 -6.36
CA ARG A 162 -11.87 -0.66 -4.99
C ARG A 162 -11.77 0.80 -4.55
N SER A 163 -11.01 1.64 -5.25
CA SER A 163 -10.82 3.06 -4.90
C SER A 163 -10.48 3.26 -3.41
N ILE A 164 -9.55 2.45 -2.89
CA ILE A 164 -9.01 2.53 -1.52
C ILE A 164 -7.55 3.00 -1.55
N PRO A 165 -7.07 3.68 -0.49
CA PRO A 165 -5.75 4.29 -0.51
C PRO A 165 -4.63 3.26 -0.33
N PRO A 166 -3.40 3.54 -0.80
CA PRO A 166 -2.28 2.60 -0.74
C PRO A 166 -1.99 2.05 0.66
N SER A 167 -2.23 2.84 1.72
CA SER A 167 -2.05 2.42 3.10
C SER A 167 -2.90 1.22 3.51
N ASN A 168 -3.98 0.89 2.80
CA ASN A 168 -4.75 -0.33 3.06
C ASN A 168 -3.96 -1.60 2.74
N LEU A 169 -2.85 -1.51 2.00
CA LEU A 169 -1.91 -2.62 1.78
C LEU A 169 -0.83 -2.74 2.86
N ASN A 170 -0.77 -1.80 3.81
CA ASN A 170 0.21 -1.88 4.88
C ASN A 170 -0.04 -3.09 5.76
N THR A 171 1.06 -3.73 6.14
CA THR A 171 1.12 -4.74 7.18
C THR A 171 0.80 -4.12 8.54
N GLN A 172 -0.33 -4.45 9.18
CA GLN A 172 -0.72 -3.86 10.48
C GLN A 172 -0.42 -4.75 11.71
N SER A 173 0.09 -5.99 11.56
CA SER A 173 0.45 -6.82 12.72
C SER A 173 1.51 -7.90 12.43
N PRO A 174 2.27 -8.38 13.45
CA PRO A 174 3.49 -9.19 13.30
C PRO A 174 3.32 -10.71 13.39
N GLU A 175 2.13 -11.29 13.11
CA GLU A 175 1.93 -12.74 13.23
C GLU A 175 1.42 -13.40 11.93
N GLY A 176 2.30 -14.18 11.30
CA GLY A 176 1.97 -15.34 10.45
C GLY A 176 1.49 -15.10 9.01
N ALA A 177 0.79 -14.01 8.71
CA ALA A 177 0.35 -13.71 7.33
C ALA A 177 1.39 -12.85 6.60
N LYS A 178 1.78 -13.21 5.36
CA LYS A 178 2.73 -12.39 4.58
C LYS A 178 2.17 -11.00 4.23
N HIS A 179 0.85 -10.83 4.29
CA HIS A 179 0.13 -9.59 3.94
C HIS A 179 -0.99 -9.25 4.95
N PRO A 180 -0.68 -8.66 6.12
CA PRO A 180 -1.59 -8.59 7.26
C PRO A 180 -2.56 -7.40 7.23
N ASN A 181 -3.19 -7.17 6.08
CA ASN A 181 -4.41 -6.36 6.02
C ASN A 181 -5.35 -6.80 4.90
N PHE A 182 -5.22 -8.04 4.41
CA PHE A 182 -6.14 -8.67 3.49
C PHE A 182 -6.81 -9.87 4.15
N PHE A 183 -8.12 -9.99 4.00
CA PHE A 183 -8.90 -11.10 4.53
C PHE A 183 -9.91 -11.59 3.51
N GLY A 184 -9.96 -12.92 3.33
CA GLY A 184 -11.02 -13.60 2.59
C GLY A 184 -12.05 -14.20 3.53
N TYR A 185 -13.31 -14.20 3.11
CA TYR A 185 -14.43 -14.77 3.85
C TYR A 185 -15.35 -15.56 2.94
N ARG A 186 -15.98 -16.58 3.53
CA ARG A 186 -17.14 -17.27 2.97
C ARG A 186 -18.36 -16.94 3.82
N VAL A 187 -19.47 -16.64 3.16
CA VAL A 187 -20.77 -16.46 3.80
C VAL A 187 -21.28 -17.82 4.26
N ASN A 188 -21.49 -17.99 5.56
CA ASN A 188 -22.00 -19.22 6.15
C ASN A 188 -23.52 -19.17 6.37
N GLU A 189 -24.05 -18.00 6.72
CA GLU A 189 -25.48 -17.72 6.81
C GLU A 189 -25.86 -16.48 5.99
N PRO A 190 -27.01 -16.46 5.31
CA PRO A 190 -27.43 -15.29 4.56
C PRO A 190 -27.59 -14.04 5.43
N PHE A 191 -27.21 -12.88 4.88
CA PHE A 191 -27.44 -11.57 5.51
C PHE A 191 -27.53 -10.45 4.48
N SER A 192 -28.19 -9.35 4.87
CA SER A 192 -28.42 -8.20 4.00
C SER A 192 -27.29 -7.17 4.09
N VAL A 193 -26.96 -6.58 2.95
CA VAL A 193 -25.97 -5.52 2.77
C VAL A 193 -26.54 -4.42 1.88
N THR A 194 -26.00 -3.21 2.00
CA THR A 194 -26.17 -2.18 0.96
C THR A 194 -25.11 -2.41 -0.10
N ALA A 195 -25.51 -2.81 -1.30
CA ALA A 195 -24.63 -3.04 -2.44
C ALA A 195 -24.68 -1.88 -3.43
N GLY A 196 -23.60 -1.68 -4.18
CA GLY A 196 -23.53 -0.67 -5.23
C GLY A 196 -22.15 -0.59 -5.88
N GLY A 197 -22.08 0.13 -6.99
CA GLY A 197 -20.80 0.40 -7.68
C GLY A 197 -19.90 1.32 -6.87
N ILE A 198 -18.58 1.16 -7.03
CA ILE A 198 -17.55 1.98 -6.36
C ILE A 198 -17.18 3.15 -7.25
N ALA A 199 -17.25 4.38 -6.72
CA ALA A 199 -16.85 5.58 -7.44
C ALA A 199 -15.32 5.64 -7.67
N PRO A 200 -14.83 6.28 -8.73
CA PRO A 200 -13.40 6.57 -8.89
C PRO A 200 -12.87 7.42 -7.73
N TRP A 201 -11.75 7.02 -7.12
CA TRP A 201 -11.10 7.79 -6.06
C TRP A 201 -9.63 7.37 -5.87
N PHE A 202 -8.83 8.14 -5.12
CA PHE A 202 -7.39 7.88 -4.88
C PHE A 202 -6.56 7.60 -6.15
N GLY A 203 -6.90 8.27 -7.27
CA GLY A 203 -6.24 8.05 -8.57
C GLY A 203 -6.62 6.74 -9.27
N GLN A 204 -7.57 5.98 -8.73
CA GLN A 204 -8.05 4.71 -9.26
C GLN A 204 -9.41 4.86 -9.96
N PRO A 205 -9.69 4.03 -10.97
CA PRO A 205 -10.94 4.09 -11.73
C PRO A 205 -12.17 3.64 -10.95
N GLY A 206 -12.02 2.84 -9.88
CA GLY A 206 -13.17 2.24 -9.21
C GLY A 206 -13.92 1.27 -10.14
N GLY A 207 -15.25 1.28 -10.07
CA GLY A 207 -16.11 0.43 -10.90
C GLY A 207 -16.25 -1.01 -10.42
N GLY A 208 -15.65 -1.36 -9.29
CA GLY A 208 -15.99 -2.59 -8.56
C GLY A 208 -17.37 -2.49 -7.91
N GLU A 209 -17.84 -3.59 -7.35
CA GLU A 209 -19.00 -3.61 -6.45
C GLU A 209 -18.49 -3.62 -5.01
N GLN A 210 -19.12 -2.84 -4.13
CA GLN A 210 -18.88 -2.91 -2.68
C GLN A 210 -20.15 -3.27 -1.93
N PHE A 211 -19.97 -3.89 -0.77
CA PHE A 211 -21.02 -4.25 0.18
C PHE A 211 -20.78 -3.54 1.50
N HIS A 212 -21.75 -2.73 1.92
CA HIS A 212 -21.73 -2.06 3.21
C HIS A 212 -22.62 -2.82 4.20
N THR A 213 -22.05 -3.21 5.35
CA THR A 213 -22.66 -4.18 6.28
C THR A 213 -23.35 -3.56 7.47
N THR A 214 -23.48 -2.23 7.58
CA THR A 214 -24.04 -1.57 8.77
C THR A 214 -25.40 -2.09 9.23
N ALA A 215 -26.26 -2.54 8.30
CA ALA A 215 -27.54 -3.14 8.66
C ALA A 215 -27.41 -4.49 9.41
N SER A 216 -26.25 -5.15 9.31
CA SER A 216 -25.97 -6.47 9.88
C SER A 216 -24.83 -6.47 10.93
N GLY A 217 -24.03 -5.39 11.03
CA GLY A 217 -22.90 -5.26 11.96
C GLY A 217 -21.55 -5.05 11.27
N ASN A 218 -20.49 -4.80 12.04
CA ASN A 218 -19.12 -4.77 11.50
C ASN A 218 -18.63 -6.20 11.17
N ILE A 219 -17.49 -6.32 10.48
CA ILE A 219 -16.99 -7.64 10.05
C ILE A 219 -16.71 -8.55 11.24
N SER A 220 -16.18 -8.03 12.35
CA SER A 220 -15.96 -8.80 13.59
C SER A 220 -17.27 -9.39 14.13
N ASP A 221 -18.36 -8.62 14.13
CA ASP A 221 -19.68 -9.07 14.59
C ASP A 221 -20.25 -10.16 13.68
N LEU A 222 -20.09 -10.01 12.37
CA LEU A 222 -20.51 -11.03 11.40
C LEU A 222 -19.74 -12.35 11.55
N ILE A 223 -18.48 -12.30 11.96
CA ILE A 223 -17.69 -13.49 12.28
C ILE A 223 -18.16 -14.11 13.60
N LYS A 224 -18.30 -13.31 14.66
CA LYS A 224 -18.75 -13.77 15.98
C LYS A 224 -20.13 -14.42 15.94
N THR A 225 -21.02 -13.89 15.11
CA THR A 225 -22.39 -14.42 14.91
C THR A 225 -22.45 -15.59 13.92
N GLY A 226 -21.32 -16.01 13.35
CA GLY A 226 -21.25 -17.15 12.43
C GLY A 226 -21.79 -16.88 11.03
N LYS A 227 -22.06 -15.63 10.67
CA LYS A 227 -22.50 -15.22 9.32
C LYS A 227 -21.36 -15.25 8.30
N LEU A 228 -20.16 -14.88 8.73
CA LEU A 228 -18.92 -14.97 7.95
C LEU A 228 -17.94 -15.94 8.60
N VAL A 229 -17.23 -16.69 7.76
CA VAL A 229 -16.12 -17.55 8.17
C VAL A 229 -14.88 -17.09 7.42
N ARG A 230 -13.77 -16.87 8.12
CA ARG A 230 -12.48 -16.58 7.49
C ARG A 230 -12.04 -17.79 6.66
N VAL A 231 -11.53 -17.54 5.46
CA VAL A 231 -11.00 -18.59 4.59
C VAL A 231 -9.51 -18.37 4.35
N GLN A 232 -8.78 -19.47 4.19
CA GLN A 232 -7.37 -19.42 3.81
C GLN A 232 -7.22 -19.02 2.34
N ALA A 233 -6.06 -18.47 1.97
CA ALA A 233 -5.79 -18.07 0.59
C ALA A 233 -5.96 -19.23 -0.42
N ARG A 234 -5.60 -20.46 -0.02
CA ARG A 234 -5.83 -21.66 -0.84
C ARG A 234 -7.32 -21.88 -1.12
N GLU A 235 -8.18 -21.84 -0.11
CA GLU A 235 -9.63 -22.00 -0.33
C GLU A 235 -10.17 -20.88 -1.23
N LEU A 236 -9.74 -19.64 -1.00
CA LEU A 236 -10.17 -18.51 -1.82
C LEU A 236 -9.73 -18.67 -3.28
N TRP A 237 -8.52 -19.16 -3.53
CA TRP A 237 -8.02 -19.48 -4.86
C TRP A 237 -8.80 -20.64 -5.50
N ASP A 238 -8.94 -21.75 -4.78
CA ASP A 238 -9.61 -22.96 -5.27
C ASP A 238 -11.12 -22.77 -5.48
N SER A 239 -11.72 -21.73 -4.88
CA SER A 239 -13.12 -21.33 -5.13
C SER A 239 -13.39 -20.93 -6.59
N GLY A 240 -12.34 -20.58 -7.35
CA GLY A 240 -12.45 -20.09 -8.73
C GLY A 240 -13.15 -18.73 -8.86
N LYS A 241 -13.34 -17.99 -7.75
CA LYS A 241 -14.04 -16.70 -7.74
C LYS A 241 -13.14 -15.49 -8.01
N LEU A 242 -11.82 -15.68 -8.10
CA LEU A 242 -10.88 -14.59 -8.32
C LEU A 242 -10.90 -14.11 -9.78
N LYS A 243 -11.12 -12.81 -10.02
CA LYS A 243 -11.34 -12.24 -11.37
C LYS A 243 -10.19 -12.44 -12.35
N CYS A 244 -8.93 -12.47 -11.91
CA CYS A 244 -7.81 -12.74 -12.82
C CYS A 244 -7.84 -14.16 -13.43
N MET A 245 -8.64 -15.07 -12.88
CA MET A 245 -8.82 -16.42 -13.43
C MET A 245 -9.88 -16.48 -14.52
N SER A 246 -10.86 -15.58 -14.49
CA SER A 246 -11.89 -15.51 -15.52
C SER A 246 -11.40 -14.88 -16.82
N ASP A 247 -10.32 -14.09 -16.77
CA ASP A 247 -9.83 -13.40 -17.96
C ASP A 247 -9.09 -14.32 -18.92
N GLY A 248 -8.62 -15.51 -18.51
CA GLY A 248 -8.22 -16.67 -19.35
C GLY A 248 -7.16 -16.44 -20.45
N LYS A 249 -6.88 -15.19 -20.80
CA LYS A 249 -5.73 -14.69 -21.52
C LYS A 249 -4.78 -14.29 -20.43
N LYS A 250 -3.79 -15.15 -20.21
CA LYS A 250 -2.47 -14.78 -19.70
C LYS A 250 -2.19 -13.36 -20.20
N GLU A 251 -2.25 -12.36 -19.33
CA GLU A 251 -1.93 -10.99 -19.70
C GLU A 251 -0.56 -11.06 -20.40
N PRO A 252 -0.46 -10.66 -21.68
CA PRO A 252 0.80 -10.77 -22.38
C PRO A 252 1.84 -10.01 -21.57
N ALA A 253 3.05 -10.57 -21.47
CA ALA A 253 4.17 -9.88 -20.88
C ALA A 253 4.19 -8.43 -21.41
N PRO A 254 4.52 -7.43 -20.56
CA PRO A 254 4.54 -6.03 -21.00
C PRO A 254 5.31 -5.96 -22.30
N GLU A 255 4.63 -5.51 -23.36
CA GLU A 255 5.22 -5.40 -24.68
C GLU A 255 6.49 -4.55 -24.53
N PRO A 256 7.65 -5.02 -25.04
CA PRO A 256 8.88 -4.24 -24.95
C PRO A 256 8.61 -2.86 -25.55
N ALA A 257 9.09 -1.82 -24.87
CA ALA A 257 8.94 -0.44 -25.34
C ALA A 257 9.29 -0.37 -26.84
N PRO A 258 8.52 0.38 -27.66
CA PRO A 258 8.79 0.48 -29.08
C PRO A 258 10.24 0.87 -29.29
N GLU A 259 10.95 0.09 -30.12
CA GLU A 259 12.35 0.38 -30.44
C GLU A 259 12.46 1.85 -30.89
N PRO A 260 13.44 2.61 -30.37
CA PRO A 260 13.66 3.97 -30.82
C PRO A 260 13.87 3.94 -32.34
N PRO A 261 13.30 4.91 -33.09
CA PRO A 261 13.38 4.93 -34.54
C PRO A 261 14.83 4.81 -34.97
N LYS A 262 15.11 3.81 -35.83
CA LYS A 262 16.45 3.58 -36.39
C LYS A 262 16.94 4.89 -36.99
N ARG A 263 17.96 5.48 -36.38
CA ARG A 263 18.58 6.71 -36.90
C ARG A 263 19.13 6.37 -38.28
N ARG A 264 18.57 6.97 -39.33
CA ARG A 264 19.18 6.94 -40.66
C ARG A 264 20.59 7.53 -40.53
N PRO A 265 21.63 6.85 -41.04
CA PRO A 265 22.96 7.44 -41.11
C PRO A 265 22.86 8.79 -41.84
N LEU A 266 23.36 9.85 -41.22
CA LEU A 266 23.51 11.13 -41.90
C LEU A 266 24.44 10.94 -43.09
N PRO A 267 24.07 11.42 -44.29
CA PRO A 267 24.98 11.36 -45.44
C PRO A 267 26.24 12.16 -45.12
N TRP A 268 27.39 11.53 -45.34
CA TRP A 268 28.69 12.18 -45.25
C TRP A 268 28.77 13.33 -46.25
N PRO A 269 29.37 14.48 -45.90
CA PRO A 269 29.59 15.56 -46.84
C PRO A 269 30.64 15.12 -47.86
N GLY A 270 30.16 14.71 -49.02
CA GLY A 270 31.00 14.43 -50.19
C GLY A 270 31.55 15.73 -50.75
N THR A 271 32.87 15.82 -50.76
CA THR A 271 33.67 16.74 -51.55
C THR A 271 33.32 16.59 -53.04
N GLY A 272 33.09 17.72 -53.70
CA GLY A 272 32.81 17.78 -55.13
C GLY A 272 33.06 19.19 -55.64
N ILE A 273 34.34 19.52 -55.78
CA ILE A 273 34.81 20.57 -56.68
C ILE A 273 34.50 20.06 -58.09
N ASP A 274 33.80 20.84 -58.90
CA ASP A 274 33.93 20.73 -60.35
C ASP A 274 34.09 22.13 -60.97
N HIS A 275 35.22 22.27 -61.66
CA HIS A 275 35.59 23.38 -62.50
C HIS A 275 35.41 22.91 -63.95
N THR A 276 34.49 23.52 -64.69
CA THR A 276 34.48 23.71 -66.17
C THR A 276 33.14 24.42 -66.47
N GLY A 277 33.02 25.55 -67.19
CA GLY A 277 33.64 25.99 -68.44
C GLY A 277 32.61 25.71 -69.57
N VAL A 278 31.81 26.68 -70.04
CA VAL A 278 32.02 27.62 -71.19
C VAL A 278 30.91 27.37 -72.25
N GLU A 279 30.30 28.48 -72.71
CA GLU A 279 29.54 28.76 -73.98
C GLU A 279 28.18 28.02 -74.22
N ASP A 280 27.10 28.66 -74.72
CA ASP A 280 26.89 29.89 -75.50
C ASP A 280 25.87 30.87 -74.87
#